data_AF-A0A345DQ35-F1
#
_entry.id   AF-A0A345DQ35-F1
#
_cell.length_a   1.000
_cell.length_b   1.000
_cell.length_c   1.000
_cell.angle_alpha   90.00
_cell.angle_beta   90.00
_cell.angle_gamma   90.00
#
_symmetry.space_group_name_H-M   'P 1'
#
loop_
_entity.id
_entity.type
_entity.pdbx_description
1 polymer ?
#
loop_
_entity_poly.entity_id
_entity_poly.type
_entity_poly.pdbx_seq_one_letter_code
_entity_poly.pdbx_strand_id
1 'polypeptide(L)' 'MKTLQDLIKDLTGVTVEQNKINNYLSRKFLDLQDADLRGADLKNIEITKKQLDQLIVIEDNE' A
#
# COMPACT_ATOMS: atom_id res chain seq x y z
N MET A 1 -11.04 -19.17 2.76
CA MET A 1 -9.99 -18.14 2.83
C MET A 1 -10.23 -17.31 4.07
N LYS A 2 -9.18 -17.01 4.85
CA LYS A 2 -9.29 -16.09 6.00
C LYS A 2 -9.51 -14.67 5.51
N THR A 3 -10.33 -13.90 6.21
CA THR A 3 -10.51 -12.45 5.97
C THR A 3 -9.41 -11.64 6.66
N LEU A 4 -9.27 -10.37 6.31
CA LEU A 4 -8.35 -9.46 7.02
C LEU A 4 -8.74 -9.33 8.50
N GLN A 5 -10.03 -9.37 8.82
CA GLN A 5 -10.53 -9.38 10.18
C GLN A 5 -10.04 -10.61 10.96
N ASP A 6 -10.09 -11.79 10.33
CA ASP A 6 -9.59 -13.05 10.92
C ASP A 6 -8.08 -12.96 11.20
N LEU A 7 -7.31 -12.43 10.24
CA LEU A 7 -5.86 -12.27 10.40
C LEU A 7 -5.50 -11.30 11.54
N ILE A 8 -6.22 -10.17 11.65
CA ILE A 8 -6.02 -9.22 12.76
C ILE A 8 -6.33 -9.89 14.10
N LYS A 9 -7.42 -10.66 14.16
CA LYS A 9 -7.80 -11.37 15.38
C LYS A 9 -6.76 -12.41 15.79
N ASP A 10 -6.26 -13.19 14.82
CA ASP A 10 -5.25 -14.23 15.06
C ASP A 10 -3.92 -13.65 15.55
N LEU A 11 -3.50 -12.51 14.99
CA LEU A 11 -2.20 -11.89 15.32
C LEU A 11 -2.23 -11.06 16.61
N THR A 12 -3.35 -10.39 16.88
CA THR A 12 -3.41 -9.34 17.93
C THR A 12 -4.38 -9.66 19.04
N GLY A 13 -5.26 -10.66 18.86
CA GLY A 13 -6.39 -10.91 19.75
C GLY A 13 -7.50 -9.86 19.65
N VAL A 14 -7.37 -8.83 18.82
CA VAL A 14 -8.34 -7.75 18.67
C VAL A 14 -9.41 -8.11 17.64
N THR A 15 -10.68 -7.91 17.99
CA THR A 15 -11.79 -7.99 17.04
C THR A 15 -12.12 -6.58 16.55
N VAL A 16 -12.13 -6.37 15.24
CA VAL A 16 -12.48 -5.09 14.60
C VAL A 16 -13.72 -5.26 13.73
N GLU A 17 -14.56 -4.24 13.65
CA GLU A 17 -15.74 -4.26 12.78
C GLU A 17 -15.35 -4.02 11.31
N GLN A 18 -16.04 -4.69 10.37
CA GLN A 18 -15.73 -4.60 8.93
C GLN A 18 -15.85 -3.18 8.36
N ASN A 19 -16.83 -2.40 8.82
CA ASN A 19 -17.00 -0.99 8.47
C ASN A 19 -15.78 -0.12 8.84
N LYS A 20 -15.11 -0.41 9.96
CA LYS A 20 -13.90 0.30 10.41
C LYS A 20 -12.69 -0.08 9.57
N ILE A 21 -12.57 -1.36 9.18
CA ILE A 21 -11.57 -1.80 8.20
C ILE A 21 -11.79 -1.07 6.87
N ASN A 22 -13.03 -1.05 6.36
CA ASN A 22 -13.35 -0.38 5.10
C ASN A 22 -13.04 1.12 5.17
N ASN A 23 -13.33 1.78 6.29
CA ASN A 23 -13.01 3.21 6.49
C ASN A 23 -11.48 3.46 6.49
N TYR A 24 -10.71 2.58 7.14
CA TYR A 24 -9.24 2.68 7.15
C TYR A 24 -8.65 2.41 5.76
N LEU A 25 -9.19 1.43 5.03
CA LEU A 25 -8.78 1.09 3.66
C LEU A 25 -9.23 2.14 2.65
N SER A 26 -10.42 2.75 2.82
CA SER A 26 -10.92 3.80 1.93
C SER A 26 -10.16 5.11 2.07
N ARG A 27 -9.50 5.33 3.22
CA ARG A 27 -8.63 6.48 3.47
C ARG A 27 -7.21 6.27 2.96
N LYS A 28 -6.88 5.05 2.51
CA LYS A 28 -5.51 4.65 2.23
C LYS A 28 -5.14 4.99 0.79
N PHE A 29 -4.59 6.18 0.61
CA PHE A 29 -3.38 6.23 -0.19
C PHE A 29 -2.42 5.23 0.46
N LEU A 30 -1.99 4.22 -0.28
CA LEU A 30 -1.00 3.29 0.22
C LEU A 30 0.27 4.11 0.45
N ASP A 31 0.62 4.34 1.72
CA ASP A 31 1.86 5.01 2.04
C ASP A 31 3.01 4.06 1.69
N LEU A 32 3.68 4.39 0.60
CA LEU A 32 4.82 3.65 0.05
C LEU A 32 6.15 4.35 0.38
N GLN A 33 6.15 5.30 1.33
CA GLN A 33 7.38 5.91 1.81
C GLN A 33 8.36 4.81 2.24
N ASP A 34 9.57 4.85 1.69
CA ASP A 34 10.67 3.90 1.91
C ASP A 34 10.40 2.43 1.49
N ALA A 35 9.31 2.15 0.77
CA ALA A 35 9.06 0.82 0.23
C ALA A 35 10.00 0.49 -0.95
N ASP A 36 10.59 -0.71 -0.96
CA ASP A 36 11.29 -1.23 -2.14
C ASP A 36 10.27 -1.69 -3.18
N LEU A 37 10.15 -0.94 -4.28
CA LEU A 37 9.20 -1.20 -5.36
C LEU A 37 9.88 -1.81 -6.61
N ARG A 38 11.11 -2.30 -6.50
CA ARG A 38 11.80 -2.93 -7.64
C ARG A 38 10.99 -4.13 -8.14
N GLY A 39 10.65 -4.12 -9.44
CA GLY A 39 9.85 -5.17 -10.08
C GLY A 39 8.34 -5.11 -9.82
N ALA A 40 7.82 -4.07 -9.16
CA ALA A 40 6.37 -3.89 -8.98
C ALA A 40 5.70 -3.44 -10.29
N ASP A 41 4.50 -3.97 -10.58
CA ASP A 41 3.64 -3.42 -11.64
C ASP A 41 2.95 -2.15 -11.13
N LEU A 42 3.46 -0.99 -11.54
CA LEU A 42 2.97 0.33 -11.13
C LEU A 42 1.94 0.93 -12.11
N LYS A 43 1.31 0.13 -12.99
CA LYS A 43 0.26 0.63 -13.89
C LYS A 43 -0.88 1.28 -13.11
N ASN A 44 -1.37 2.40 -13.62
CA ASN A 44 -2.45 3.21 -13.05
C ASN A 44 -2.15 3.82 -11.67
N ILE A 45 -0.88 3.91 -11.26
CA ILE A 45 -0.54 4.65 -10.05
C ILE A 45 -0.75 6.15 -10.27
N GLU A 46 -1.45 6.79 -9.34
CA GLU A 46 -1.56 8.25 -9.30
C GLU A 46 -0.48 8.81 -8.37
N ILE A 47 0.38 9.67 -8.92
CA ILE A 47 1.42 10.38 -8.16
C ILE A 47 1.27 11.89 -8.34
N THR A 48 1.66 12.65 -7.32
CA THR A 48 1.70 14.10 -7.39
C THR A 48 2.91 14.58 -8.20
N LYS A 49 2.85 15.79 -8.75
CA LYS A 49 3.99 16.42 -9.44
C LYS A 49 5.23 16.51 -8.54
N LYS A 50 5.04 16.81 -7.25
CA LYS A 50 6.13 16.84 -6.26
C LYS A 50 6.79 15.47 -6.08
N GLN A 51 6.02 14.37 -6.14
CA GLN A 51 6.57 13.01 -6.06
C GLN A 51 7.30 12.61 -7.35
N LEU A 52 6.78 13.04 -8.51
CA LEU A 52 7.45 12.87 -9.79
C LEU A 52 8.84 13.52 -9.79
N ASP A 53 8.96 14.73 -9.26
CA ASP A 53 10.24 15.47 -9.16
C ASP A 53 11.27 14.80 -8.21
N GLN A 54 10.83 13.85 -7.37
CA GLN A 54 11.70 13.10 -6.45
C GLN A 54 12.13 11.73 -7.02
N LEU A 55 11.65 11.34 -8.20
CA LEU A 55 12.01 10.05 -8.78
C LEU A 55 13.46 10.05 -9.27
N ILE A 56 14.17 8.98 -8.96
CA ILE A 56 15.48 8.67 -9.53
C ILE A 56 15.25 7.71 -10.69
N VAL A 57 15.55 8.17 -11.91
CA VAL A 57 15.57 7.30 -13.09
C VAL A 57 16.88 6.50 -13.03
N ILE A 58 16.76 5.18 -13.03
CA ILE A 58 17.89 4.27 -13.15
C ILE A 58 17.81 3.71 -14.56
N GLU A 59 18.87 3.89 -15.35
CA GLU A 59 18.96 3.27 -16.67
C GLU A 59 19.24 1.78 -16.50
N ASP A 60 18.38 0.93 -17.06
CA ASP A 60 18.72 -0.46 -17.28
C ASP A 60 19.74 -0.50 -18.42
N ASN A 61 21.02 -0.66 -18.06
CA ASN A 61 22.07 -0.97 -19.01
C ASN A 61 21.90 -2.42 -19.45
N GLU A 62 21.05 -2.65 -20.45
CA GLU A 62 21.05 -3.90 -21.25
C GLU A 62 22.28 -4.00 -22.15
#